data_AF-A0A943G0Z5-F1
#
_entry.id   AF-A0A943G0Z5-F1
#
_cell.length_a   1.000
_cell.length_b   1.000
_cell.length_c   1.000
_cell.angle_alpha   90.00
_cell.angle_beta   90.00
_cell.angle_gamma   90.00
#
_symmetry.space_group_name_H-M   'P 1'
#
loop_
_entity.id
_entity.type
_entity.pdbx_description
1 polymer ?
#
loop_
_entity_poly.entity_id
_entity_poly.type
_entity_poly.pdbx_seq_one_letter_code
_entity_poly.pdbx_strand_id
1 'polypeptide(L)' 'MAKKKDEKKEKKGLGTRFMTYCRGVKTEFKRVHWTTKSDLTRYSIATLVFVIVFSLFFYGVNALNALIHSLVG' A
#
# COMPACT_ATOMS: atom_id res chain seq x y z
N MET A 1 40.14 -23.00 36.94
CA MET A 1 38.88 -23.31 36.23
C MET A 1 37.96 -22.10 36.31
N ALA A 2 37.83 -21.31 35.24
CA ALA A 2 36.70 -20.41 35.04
C ALA A 2 36.55 -20.17 33.54
N LYS A 3 35.45 -20.67 32.99
CA LYS A 3 35.09 -20.69 31.58
C LYS A 3 34.94 -19.29 30.99
N LYS A 4 35.50 -19.13 29.78
CA LYS A 4 34.95 -18.42 28.61
C LYS A 4 33.89 -17.35 28.86
N LYS A 5 34.28 -16.11 28.55
CA LYS A 5 33.37 -15.17 27.86
C LYS A 5 34.17 -14.46 26.77
N ASP A 6 34.66 -15.27 25.83
CA ASP A 6 35.12 -14.79 24.52
C ASP A 6 34.11 -13.80 23.97
N GLU A 7 34.59 -12.58 23.79
CA GLU A 7 33.97 -11.53 23.01
C GLU A 7 33.76 -12.05 21.58
N LYS A 8 32.64 -12.75 21.36
CA LYS A 8 32.15 -13.00 20.01
C LYS A 8 31.61 -11.67 19.48
N LYS A 9 32.52 -10.75 19.12
CA LYS A 9 32.30 -9.70 18.12
C LYS A 9 32.06 -10.41 16.79
N GLU A 10 30.88 -11.04 16.69
CA GLU A 10 30.37 -11.57 15.45
C GLU A 10 30.26 -10.36 14.53
N LYS A 11 31.05 -10.35 13.45
CA LYS A 11 31.00 -9.36 12.39
C LYS A 11 29.53 -9.28 11.98
N LYS A 12 28.79 -8.27 12.44
CA LYS A 12 27.34 -8.14 12.20
C LYS A 12 27.17 -8.19 10.69
N GLY A 13 26.74 -9.35 10.18
CA GLY A 13 26.51 -9.54 8.77
C GLY A 13 25.52 -8.50 8.28
N LEU A 14 25.54 -8.22 6.97
CA LEU A 14 24.59 -7.30 6.34
C LEU A 14 23.13 -7.60 6.77
N GLY A 15 22.78 -8.88 6.96
CA GLY A 15 21.49 -9.31 7.49
C GLY A 15 21.18 -8.82 8.90
N THR A 16 22.13 -8.81 9.84
CA THR A 16 21.92 -8.30 11.21
C THR A 16 21.68 -6.79 11.21
N ARG A 17 22.37 -6.05 10.32
CA ARG A 17 22.15 -4.61 10.13
C ARG A 17 20.77 -4.33 9.54
N PHE A 18 20.37 -5.08 8.50
CA PHE A 18 19.06 -4.97 7.89
C PHE A 18 17.93 -5.30 8.88
N MET A 19 18.07 -6.37 9.67
CA MET A 19 17.11 -6.74 10.71
C MET A 19 16.96 -5.63 11.77
N THR A 20 18.06 -4.98 12.15
CA THR A 20 18.06 -3.85 13.09
C THR A 20 17.35 -2.64 12.49
N TYR A 21 17.60 -2.34 11.21
CA TYR A 21 16.92 -1.27 10.47
C TYR A 21 15.42 -1.52 10.36
N CYS A 22 14.99 -2.71 9.92
CA CYS A 22 13.58 -3.08 9.85
C CYS A 22 12.89 -2.99 11.23
N ARG A 23 13.61 -3.27 12.31
CA ARG A 23 13.07 -3.15 13.67
C ARG A 23 12.87 -1.69 14.08
N GLY A 24 13.77 -0.80 13.68
CA GLY A 24 13.59 0.65 13.78
C GLY A 24 12.38 1.13 12.98
N VAL A 25 12.29 0.73 11.70
CA VAL A 25 11.15 1.08 10.83
C VAL A 25 9.82 0.60 11.40
N LYS A 26 9.73 -0.64 11.91
CA LYS A 26 8.51 -1.14 12.57
C LYS A 26 8.13 -0.33 13.81
N THR A 27 9.11 0.19 14.54
CA THR A 27 8.88 1.01 15.73
C THR A 27 8.29 2.37 15.36
N GLU A 28 8.86 3.03 14.33
CA GLU A 28 8.33 4.30 13.81
C GLU A 28 6.96 4.10 13.14
N PHE A 29 6.76 3.00 12.40
CA PHE A 29 5.47 2.65 11.78
C PHE A 29 4.34 2.50 12.80
N LYS A 30 4.66 2.10 14.04
CA LYS A 30 3.68 2.01 15.13
C LYS A 30 3.31 3.37 15.73
N ARG A 31 4.18 4.39 15.57
CA ARG A 31 3.90 5.78 15.99
C ARG A 31 3.03 6.53 14.99
N VAL A 32 2.96 6.06 13.76
CA VAL A 32 2.04 6.59 12.76
C VAL A 32 0.61 6.32 13.24
N HIS A 33 -0.19 7.38 13.32
CA HIS A 33 -1.59 7.31 13.66
C HIS A 33 -2.35 6.72 12.46
N TRP A 34 -2.45 5.40 12.40
CA TRP A 34 -3.19 4.72 11.35
C TRP A 34 -4.67 5.00 11.49
N THR A 35 -5.33 5.25 10.36
CA THR A 35 -6.78 5.40 10.32
C THR A 35 -7.45 4.13 10.85
N THR A 36 -8.60 4.29 11.51
CA THR A 36 -9.37 3.15 12.02
C THR A 36 -9.76 2.25 10.85
N LYS A 37 -9.66 0.93 11.04
CA LYS A 37 -10.00 -0.06 10.01
C LYS A 37 -11.40 0.17 9.42
N SER A 38 -12.34 0.64 10.23
CA SER A 38 -13.71 0.99 9.81
C SER A 38 -13.75 2.10 8.77
N ASP A 39 -12.96 3.17 8.97
CA ASP A 39 -12.96 4.32 8.09
C ASP A 39 -12.28 3.97 6.77
N LEU A 40 -11.20 3.20 6.85
CA LEU A 40 -10.50 2.71 5.66
C LEU A 40 -11.41 1.87 4.77
N THR A 41 -12.23 0.99 5.35
CA THR A 41 -13.21 0.20 4.59
C THR A 41 -14.29 1.08 3.97
N ARG A 42 -14.82 2.06 4.72
CA ARG A 42 -15.85 2.99 4.20
C ARG A 42 -15.33 3.79 3.00
N TYR A 43 -14.14 4.36 3.11
CA TYR A 43 -13.53 5.11 2.00
C TYR A 43 -13.18 4.21 0.82
N SER A 44 -12.68 2.99 1.07
CA SER A 44 -12.39 2.03 0.00
C SER A 44 -13.66 1.65 -0.78
N ILE A 45 -14.77 1.38 -0.08
CA ILE A 45 -16.06 1.08 -0.72
C ILE A 45 -16.57 2.31 -1.48
N ALA A 46 -16.49 3.51 -0.91
CA ALA A 46 -16.90 4.74 -1.58
C ALA A 46 -16.11 4.95 -2.89
N THR A 47 -14.79 4.73 -2.86
CA THR A 47 -13.95 4.81 -4.07
C THR A 47 -14.33 3.77 -5.10
N LEU A 48 -14.63 2.53 -4.71
CA LEU A 48 -15.09 1.48 -5.64
C LEU A 48 -16.41 1.85 -6.31
N VAL A 49 -17.39 2.32 -5.53
CA VAL A 49 -18.68 2.77 -6.06
C VAL A 49 -18.47 3.93 -7.03
N PHE A 50 -17.62 4.90 -6.68
CA PHE A 50 -17.26 6.01 -7.55
C PHE A 50 -16.67 5.52 -8.88
N VAL A 51 -15.69 4.61 -8.84
CA VAL A 51 -15.08 4.03 -10.06
C VAL A 51 -16.12 3.34 -10.95
N ILE A 52 -17.06 2.60 -10.36
CA ILE A 52 -18.13 1.92 -11.13
C ILE A 52 -19.09 2.93 -11.78
N VAL A 53 -19.46 4.00 -11.07
CA VAL A 53 -20.33 5.04 -11.64
C VAL A 53 -19.63 5.74 -12.81
N PHE A 54 -18.35 6.08 -12.66
CA PHE A 54 -17.58 6.71 -13.73
C PHE A 54 -17.35 5.76 -14.90
N SER A 55 -17.09 4.48 -14.66
CA SER A 55 -16.93 3.52 -15.76
C SER A 55 -18.22 3.35 -16.57
N LEU A 56 -19.38 3.31 -15.91
CA LEU A 56 -20.67 3.30 -16.60
C LEU A 56 -20.92 4.60 -17.38
N PHE A 57 -20.57 5.75 -16.79
CA PHE A 57 -20.67 7.05 -17.45
C PHE A 57 -19.83 7.09 -18.73
N PHE A 58 -18.55 6.68 -18.64
CA PHE A 58 -17.67 6.63 -19.80
C PHE A 58 -18.15 5.63 -20.86
N TYR A 59 -18.76 4.52 -20.46
CA TYR A 59 -19.39 3.60 -21.39
C TYR A 59 -20.54 4.26 -22.18
N GLY A 60 -21.40 5.01 -21.49
CA GLY A 60 -22.46 5.79 -22.14
C GLY A 60 -21.91 6.86 -23.09
N VAL A 61 -20.89 7.60 -22.66
CA VAL A 61 -20.19 8.59 -23.52
C VAL A 61 -19.57 7.93 -24.74
N ASN A 62 -18.99 6.73 -24.59
CA ASN A 62 -18.41 5.99 -25.71
C ASN A 62 -19.50 5.56 -26.72
N ALA A 63 -20.67 5.12 -26.23
CA ALA A 63 -21.80 4.81 -27.10
C ALA A 63 -22.33 6.06 -27.85
N LEU A 64 -22.41 7.21 -27.17
CA LEU A 64 -22.76 8.47 -27.82
C LEU A 64 -21.72 8.87 -28.87
N ASN A 65 -20.43 8.74 -28.55
CA ASN A 65 -19.37 9.03 -29.50
C ASN A 65 -19.43 8.11 -30.72
N ALA A 66 -19.73 6.82 -30.51
CA ALA A 66 -19.96 5.87 -31.60
C ALA A 66 -21.14 6.28 -32.50
N LEU A 67 -22.24 6.78 -31.92
CA LEU A 67 -23.37 7.30 -32.69
C LEU A 67 -23.00 8.55 -33.48
N ILE A 68 -22.24 9.49 -32.89
CA ILE A 68 -21.77 10.69 -33.58
C ILE A 68 -20.86 10.31 -34.75
N HIS A 69 -19.88 9.43 -34.52
CA HIS A 69 -19.00 8.93 -35.58
C HIS A 69 -19.77 8.20 -36.69
N SER A 70 -20.83 7.47 -36.35
CA SER A 70 -21.71 6.81 -37.33
C SER A 70 -22.61 7.76 -38.12
N LEU A 71 -22.78 9.01 -37.65
CA LEU A 71 -23.62 10.02 -38.31
C LEU A 71 -22.79 10.99 -39.16
N VAL A 72 -21.54 11.21 -38.77
CA VAL A 72 -20.60 12.14 -39.42
C VAL A 72 -19.67 11.45 -40.42
N GLY A 73 -19.44 10.14 -40.28
CA GLY A 73 -18.75 9.29 -41.25
C GLY A 73 -19.74 8.54 -42.11
#